data_AF-A0A0F9DA56-F1
#
_entry.id   AF-A0A0F9DA56-F1
#
_cell.length_a   1.000
_cell.length_b   1.000
_cell.length_c   1.000
_cell.angle_alpha   90.00
_cell.angle_beta   90.00
_cell.angle_gamma   90.00
#
_symmetry.space_group_name_H-M   'P 1'
#
loop_
_entity.id
_entity.type
_entity.pdbx_description
1 polymer ?
#
loop_
_entity_poly.entity_id
_entity_poly.type
_entity_poly.pdbx_seq_one_letter_code
_entity_poly.pdbx_strand_id
1 'polypeptide(L)'
;IIWQYPRRTLIDRDGNIHLLVFREPDLSVFHTMYSEYDKEWMPLKKIAKGRIGAIRGFIQTESGRLVFSFHRNKWERKPPYGGSFSSSVWSDDNGKTWKESGSMVVAPVFENYIGNNYGAVEPNIVQLGNGNILMLCRTQNGFLFQSVSEDEGETWSEGVASVFHTSNSPANLLKLPDGRIAVTWCNTGDPDIKTFGKIYTHRDVLHMAISEDDGQTWKGFREIFRIPTRNDQNNFKRGDSGCSYPNTAYTRDKKIILVTGQGEEGGGRAMFRVSPKWLYETGMKDDFGDGLEKWSCYTFAKLGQKPGRNVGPELLDDPSAKGGKVLHIRKAVPEVFGDGAVRNFPMGRKGEMKIRLKILPGSQGTSISLTDHHRHPNDPDGDKTAMFTLDSKSIPGHEWQIVTMKWDLESESCKVYLEDKLLTDMNTENETGSGISYLRLRSLAEKGSKDDAGLMVDWVKVRTE
;
A
#
# COMPACT_ATOMS: atom_id res chain seq x y z
N ILE A 1 19.65 20.35 -20.67
CA ILE A 1 19.77 20.04 -19.23
C ILE A 1 19.49 18.56 -19.05
N ILE A 2 20.41 17.84 -18.43
CA ILE A 2 20.22 16.42 -18.05
C ILE A 2 19.75 16.44 -16.60
N TRP A 3 18.58 15.86 -16.34
CA TRP A 3 18.06 15.73 -14.98
C TRP A 3 18.31 14.30 -14.51
N GLN A 4 18.86 14.19 -13.32
CA GLN A 4 18.90 12.93 -12.60
C GLN A 4 17.56 12.81 -11.85
N TYR A 5 16.74 11.82 -12.24
CA TYR A 5 15.75 11.22 -11.35
C TYR A 5 16.29 9.83 -10.94
N PRO A 6 17.46 9.72 -10.25
CA PRO A 6 18.00 8.42 -9.91
C PRO A 6 17.13 7.90 -8.77
N ARG A 7 16.09 7.16 -9.11
CA ARG A 7 15.39 6.35 -8.11
C ARG A 7 15.89 4.91 -8.12
N ARG A 8 16.87 4.56 -8.95
CA ARG A 8 17.54 3.25 -8.91
C ARG A 8 18.91 3.31 -9.59
N THR A 9 19.96 3.23 -8.78
CA THR A 9 21.33 2.92 -9.21
C THR A 9 21.49 1.40 -9.16
N LEU A 10 22.22 0.84 -10.12
CA LEU A 10 22.61 -0.56 -10.10
C LEU A 10 24.11 -0.65 -9.86
N ILE A 11 24.51 -1.47 -8.89
CA ILE A 11 25.90 -1.91 -8.73
C ILE A 11 25.93 -3.33 -9.27
N ASP A 12 26.73 -3.56 -10.32
CA ASP A 12 26.86 -4.89 -10.91
C ASP A 12 27.77 -5.81 -10.07
N ARG A 13 27.91 -7.07 -10.47
CA ARG A 13 28.74 -8.08 -9.79
C ARG A 13 30.22 -7.74 -9.77
N ASP A 14 30.70 -6.94 -10.71
CA ASP A 14 32.09 -6.49 -10.79
C ASP A 14 32.32 -5.20 -9.97
N GLY A 15 31.26 -4.65 -9.37
CA GLY A 15 31.29 -3.44 -8.56
C GLY A 15 31.05 -2.15 -9.36
N ASN A 16 30.86 -2.23 -10.68
CA ASN A 16 30.62 -1.06 -11.53
C ASN A 16 29.29 -0.41 -11.16
N ILE A 17 29.24 0.92 -11.27
CA ILE A 17 28.07 1.71 -10.90
C ILE A 17 27.37 2.18 -12.18
N HIS A 18 26.15 1.68 -12.41
CA HIS A 18 25.34 2.06 -13.56
C HIS A 18 24.34 3.15 -13.16
N LEU A 19 24.34 4.25 -13.91
CA LEU A 19 23.40 5.35 -13.75
C LEU A 19 22.54 5.53 -15.00
N LEU A 20 21.29 5.87 -14.75
CA LEU A 20 20.31 6.23 -15.78
C LEU A 20 19.88 7.68 -15.57
N VAL A 21 19.85 8.46 -16.65
CA VAL A 21 19.51 9.88 -16.63
C VAL A 21 18.54 10.25 -17.73
N PHE A 22 17.70 11.25 -17.48
CA PHE A 22 16.78 11.79 -18.48
C PHE A 22 17.37 13.03 -19.14
N ARG A 23 17.10 13.19 -20.45
CA ARG A 23 17.40 14.43 -21.16
C ARG A 23 16.11 15.13 -21.56
N GLU A 24 15.96 16.38 -21.13
CA GLU A 24 14.87 17.25 -21.59
C GLU A 24 15.16 17.80 -23.01
N PRO A 25 14.14 18.11 -23.84
CA PRO A 25 12.70 18.02 -23.54
C PRO A 25 12.04 16.69 -23.93
N ASP A 26 12.77 15.78 -24.60
CA ASP A 26 12.19 14.55 -25.14
C ASP A 26 12.07 13.42 -24.10
N LEU A 27 12.67 13.60 -22.92
CA LEU A 27 12.73 12.63 -21.81
C LEU A 27 13.27 11.27 -22.24
N SER A 28 14.14 11.24 -23.25
CA SER A 28 14.92 10.06 -23.61
C SER A 28 15.84 9.65 -22.46
N VAL A 29 16.08 8.35 -22.30
CA VAL A 29 16.95 7.80 -21.25
C VAL A 29 18.36 7.58 -21.80
N PHE A 30 19.33 8.02 -21.01
CA PHE A 30 20.75 7.77 -21.23
C PHE A 30 21.31 6.94 -20.09
N HIS A 31 22.27 6.09 -20.42
CA HIS A 31 23.05 5.27 -19.50
C HIS A 31 24.50 5.76 -19.48
N THR A 32 25.10 5.68 -18.31
CA THR A 32 26.56 5.74 -18.11
C THR A 32 26.92 4.74 -17.02
N MET A 33 28.18 4.33 -17.00
CA MET A 33 28.74 3.40 -16.04
C MET A 33 30.05 3.97 -15.51
N TYR A 34 30.25 3.90 -14.20
CA TYR A 34 31.56 4.02 -13.60
C TYR A 34 32.22 2.64 -13.60
N SER A 35 33.34 2.51 -14.30
CA SER A 35 34.16 1.30 -14.31
C SER A 35 35.03 1.26 -13.06
N GLU A 36 34.85 0.25 -12.22
CA GLU A 36 35.75 0.05 -11.08
C GLU A 36 37.15 -0.40 -11.51
N TYR A 37 37.30 -0.95 -12.72
CA TYR A 37 38.59 -1.33 -13.28
C TYR A 37 39.35 -0.10 -13.81
N ASP A 38 38.70 0.71 -14.65
CA ASP A 38 39.33 1.88 -15.29
C ASP A 38 39.29 3.14 -14.39
N LYS A 39 38.51 3.09 -13.30
CA LYS A 39 38.28 4.21 -12.36
C LYS A 39 37.72 5.48 -13.02
N GLU A 40 36.96 5.33 -14.10
CA GLU A 40 36.38 6.43 -14.86
C GLU A 40 34.91 6.20 -15.25
N TRP A 41 34.22 7.31 -15.58
CA TRP A 41 32.87 7.26 -16.13
C TRP A 41 32.92 7.10 -17.64
N MET A 42 32.18 6.13 -18.16
CA MET A 42 31.96 5.99 -19.60
C MET A 42 31.09 7.13 -20.14
N PRO A 43 31.28 7.55 -21.41
CA PRO A 43 30.43 8.55 -22.03
C PRO A 43 28.93 8.19 -21.98
N LEU A 44 28.08 9.19 -21.79
CA LEU A 44 26.63 9.00 -21.78
C LEU A 44 26.13 8.46 -23.13
N LYS A 45 25.45 7.32 -23.09
CA LYS A 45 24.84 6.67 -24.26
C LYS A 45 23.33 6.71 -24.17
N LYS A 46 22.64 7.12 -25.24
CA LYS A 46 21.17 7.01 -25.31
C LYS A 46 20.79 5.54 -25.44
N ILE A 47 19.93 5.05 -24.55
CA ILE A 47 19.49 3.65 -24.53
C ILE A 47 18.01 3.46 -24.86
N ALA A 48 17.19 4.49 -24.65
CA ALA A 48 15.77 4.44 -24.97
C ALA A 48 15.29 5.82 -25.38
N LYS A 49 14.53 5.89 -26.48
CA LYS A 49 14.03 7.15 -27.05
C LYS A 49 12.59 7.44 -26.61
N GLY A 50 12.31 8.72 -26.43
CA GLY A 50 10.94 9.24 -26.29
C GLY A 50 10.57 9.52 -24.84
N ARG A 51 9.34 9.98 -24.65
CA ARG A 51 8.87 10.53 -23.38
C ARG A 51 8.69 9.44 -22.33
N ILE A 52 9.79 9.05 -21.68
CA ILE A 52 9.86 8.01 -20.66
C ILE A 52 9.71 8.67 -19.28
N GLY A 53 8.85 8.11 -18.45
CA GLY A 53 8.71 8.56 -17.06
C GLY A 53 9.32 7.57 -16.07
N ALA A 54 9.81 8.12 -14.95
CA ALA A 54 10.26 7.44 -13.74
C ALA A 54 11.12 6.17 -13.91
N ILE A 55 12.40 6.25 -13.55
CA ILE A 55 13.33 5.11 -13.48
C ILE A 55 13.03 4.31 -12.21
N ARG A 56 12.50 3.08 -12.33
CA ARG A 56 12.08 2.28 -11.17
C ARG A 56 12.66 0.86 -11.16
N GLY A 57 12.79 0.19 -12.29
CA GLY A 57 13.33 -1.17 -12.38
C GLY A 57 14.63 -1.24 -13.17
N PHE A 58 15.73 -1.56 -12.48
CA PHE A 58 17.04 -1.78 -13.11
C PHE A 58 17.74 -2.89 -12.32
N ILE A 59 18.05 -3.99 -12.99
CA ILE A 59 18.67 -5.19 -12.42
C ILE A 59 19.77 -5.72 -13.34
N GLN A 60 20.69 -6.49 -12.77
CA GLN A 60 21.52 -7.45 -13.49
C GLN A 60 20.94 -8.83 -13.21
N THR A 61 20.69 -9.63 -14.25
CA THR A 61 20.17 -10.99 -14.13
C THR A 61 21.29 -11.99 -13.80
N GLU A 62 20.89 -13.24 -13.57
CA GLU A 62 21.81 -14.33 -13.31
C GLU A 62 22.79 -14.61 -14.45
N SER A 63 22.37 -14.43 -15.70
CA SER A 63 23.24 -14.54 -16.89
C SER A 63 24.25 -13.40 -17.01
N GLY A 64 24.08 -12.31 -16.24
CA GLY A 64 24.87 -11.08 -16.34
C GLY A 64 24.22 -10.01 -17.22
N ARG A 65 23.10 -10.29 -17.88
CA ARG A 65 22.32 -9.33 -18.66
C ARG A 65 21.82 -8.18 -17.79
N LEU A 66 21.96 -6.96 -18.27
CA LEU A 66 21.38 -5.77 -17.66
C LEU A 66 19.97 -5.57 -18.21
N VAL A 67 18.98 -5.33 -17.35
CA VAL A 67 17.59 -5.09 -17.77
C VAL A 67 17.06 -3.84 -17.08
N PHE A 68 16.64 -2.86 -17.88
CA PHE A 68 16.00 -1.63 -17.42
C PHE A 68 14.54 -1.57 -17.90
N SER A 69 13.60 -1.56 -16.96
CA SER A 69 12.17 -1.38 -17.25
C SER A 69 11.76 0.09 -17.18
N PHE A 70 10.91 0.49 -18.11
CA PHE A 70 10.44 1.87 -18.25
C PHE A 70 8.98 1.91 -18.71
N HIS A 71 8.34 3.08 -18.59
CA HIS A 71 7.08 3.34 -19.30
C HIS A 71 7.25 4.44 -20.33
N ARG A 72 6.49 4.37 -21.43
CA ARG A 72 6.56 5.34 -22.53
C ARG A 72 5.16 5.79 -22.94
N ASN A 73 5.00 7.09 -23.16
CA ASN A 73 3.77 7.62 -23.72
C ASN A 73 3.57 7.17 -25.17
N LYS A 74 2.37 6.75 -25.52
CA LYS A 74 2.03 6.26 -26.87
C LYS A 74 0.66 6.71 -27.36
N TRP A 75 -0.33 6.76 -26.48
CA TRP A 75 -1.72 6.99 -26.86
C TRP A 75 -2.33 8.18 -26.11
N GLU A 76 -3.55 8.54 -26.47
CA GLU A 76 -4.38 9.43 -25.67
C GLU A 76 -4.80 8.74 -24.36
N ARG A 77 -5.11 9.54 -23.33
CA ARG A 77 -5.51 9.03 -22.00
C ARG A 77 -6.97 8.55 -21.96
N LYS A 78 -7.33 7.61 -22.83
CA LYS A 78 -8.68 7.05 -22.96
C LYS A 78 -8.63 5.52 -23.15
N PRO A 79 -9.76 4.81 -23.01
CA PRO A 79 -9.83 3.38 -23.27
C PRO A 79 -9.30 2.98 -24.66
N PRO A 80 -8.74 1.76 -24.81
CA PRO A 80 -8.66 0.72 -23.78
C PRO A 80 -7.46 0.83 -22.84
N TYR A 81 -6.34 1.48 -23.21
CA TYR A 81 -5.06 1.35 -22.49
C TYR A 81 -4.50 2.63 -21.84
N GLY A 82 -5.15 3.78 -22.03
CA GLY A 82 -4.66 5.05 -21.51
C GLY A 82 -3.39 5.53 -22.21
N GLY A 83 -2.71 6.50 -21.60
CA GLY A 83 -1.65 7.26 -22.29
C GLY A 83 -0.32 6.54 -22.49
N SER A 84 -0.05 5.45 -21.77
CA SER A 84 1.28 4.84 -21.65
C SER A 84 1.24 3.32 -21.61
N PHE A 85 2.37 2.72 -21.96
CA PHE A 85 2.67 1.31 -21.76
C PHE A 85 3.99 1.15 -21.01
N SER A 86 4.21 0.00 -20.39
CA SER A 86 5.48 -0.41 -19.78
C SER A 86 6.23 -1.39 -20.69
N SER A 87 7.56 -1.33 -20.69
CA SER A 87 8.44 -2.18 -21.48
C SER A 87 9.86 -2.18 -20.87
N SER A 88 10.83 -2.77 -21.56
CA SER A 88 12.23 -2.83 -21.13
C SER A 88 13.21 -2.60 -22.26
N VAL A 89 14.42 -2.21 -21.89
CA VAL A 89 15.63 -2.38 -22.70
C VAL A 89 16.61 -3.27 -21.94
N TRP A 90 17.45 -3.98 -22.67
CA TRP A 90 18.42 -4.90 -22.09
C TRP A 90 19.76 -4.86 -22.81
N SER A 91 20.81 -5.35 -22.15
CA SER A 91 22.19 -5.37 -22.64
C SER A 91 22.94 -6.62 -22.17
N ASP A 92 23.65 -7.27 -23.09
CA ASP A 92 24.47 -8.48 -22.85
C ASP A 92 25.97 -8.18 -22.80
N ASP A 93 26.38 -6.92 -22.98
CA ASP A 93 27.77 -6.50 -23.14
C ASP A 93 28.14 -5.39 -22.13
N ASN A 94 27.61 -5.54 -20.92
CA ASN A 94 27.79 -4.62 -19.79
C ASN A 94 27.40 -3.17 -20.12
N GLY A 95 26.27 -2.97 -20.80
CA GLY A 95 25.74 -1.65 -21.13
C GLY A 95 26.39 -0.98 -22.34
N LYS A 96 27.29 -1.66 -23.07
CA LYS A 96 27.91 -1.12 -24.29
C LYS A 96 26.90 -1.01 -25.43
N THR A 97 26.00 -1.96 -25.61
CA THR A 97 24.88 -1.92 -26.56
C THR A 97 23.58 -2.33 -25.87
N TRP A 98 22.46 -1.79 -26.37
CA TRP A 98 21.15 -2.00 -25.77
C TRP A 98 20.15 -2.37 -26.86
N LYS A 99 19.25 -3.32 -26.54
CA LYS A 99 18.12 -3.69 -27.38
C LYS A 99 16.82 -3.42 -26.63
N GLU A 100 15.77 -3.09 -27.38
CA GLU A 100 14.45 -2.82 -26.82
C GLU A 100 13.56 -4.05 -26.93
N SER A 101 12.76 -4.30 -25.89
CA SER A 101 11.77 -5.38 -25.85
C SER A 101 10.76 -5.27 -27.00
N GLY A 102 10.36 -6.43 -27.54
CA GLY A 102 9.30 -6.52 -28.55
C GLY A 102 7.89 -6.30 -27.99
N SER A 103 7.72 -6.46 -26.67
CA SER A 103 6.41 -6.39 -25.99
C SER A 103 6.11 -5.02 -25.37
N MET A 104 4.81 -4.73 -25.27
CA MET A 104 4.25 -3.59 -24.55
C MET A 104 3.27 -4.10 -23.49
N VAL A 105 3.61 -3.91 -22.22
CA VAL A 105 2.72 -4.22 -21.11
C VAL A 105 1.75 -3.06 -20.93
N VAL A 106 0.46 -3.35 -21.02
CA VAL A 106 -0.64 -2.38 -20.91
C VAL A 106 -1.56 -2.73 -19.74
N ALA A 107 -2.40 -1.79 -19.35
CA ALA A 107 -3.47 -2.01 -18.38
C ALA A 107 -4.76 -1.35 -18.89
N PRO A 108 -5.94 -1.94 -18.65
CA PRO A 108 -7.20 -1.34 -19.03
C PRO A 108 -7.39 -0.01 -18.30
N VAL A 109 -8.17 0.90 -18.90
CA VAL A 109 -8.53 2.19 -18.30
C VAL A 109 -10.01 2.47 -18.50
N PHE A 110 -10.57 3.35 -17.68
CA PHE A 110 -12.02 3.59 -17.64
C PHE A 110 -12.42 4.86 -18.38
N GLU A 111 -13.58 4.82 -19.03
CA GLU A 111 -14.25 6.03 -19.54
C GLU A 111 -14.58 6.96 -18.35
N ASN A 112 -14.43 8.27 -18.53
CA ASN A 112 -14.73 9.28 -17.49
C ASN A 112 -14.00 9.09 -16.15
N TYR A 113 -12.84 8.42 -16.14
CA TYR A 113 -12.02 8.30 -14.94
C TYR A 113 -11.60 9.69 -14.42
N ILE A 114 -12.00 10.01 -13.18
CA ILE A 114 -11.70 11.31 -12.56
C ILE A 114 -10.29 11.25 -11.95
N GLY A 115 -9.31 11.33 -12.84
CA GLY A 115 -7.88 11.24 -12.58
C GLY A 115 -7.12 11.15 -13.90
N ASN A 116 -5.88 10.70 -13.85
CA ASN A 116 -5.10 10.50 -15.07
C ASN A 116 -5.12 9.03 -15.49
N ASN A 117 -5.73 8.75 -16.64
CA ASN A 117 -5.69 7.44 -17.30
C ASN A 117 -4.32 7.17 -17.93
N TYR A 118 -3.35 6.84 -17.08
CA TYR A 118 -1.99 6.54 -17.52
C TYR A 118 -1.88 5.16 -18.19
N GLY A 119 -2.60 4.16 -17.70
CA GLY A 119 -2.37 2.76 -18.08
C GLY A 119 -1.29 2.13 -17.19
N ALA A 120 -0.52 1.20 -17.73
CA ALA A 120 0.58 0.56 -17.01
C ALA A 120 1.84 1.45 -17.02
N VAL A 121 2.22 2.00 -15.86
CA VAL A 121 3.35 2.92 -15.73
C VAL A 121 4.28 2.58 -14.57
N GLU A 122 5.44 3.24 -14.55
CA GLU A 122 6.44 3.19 -13.47
C GLU A 122 6.85 1.76 -13.05
N PRO A 123 7.19 0.86 -14.00
CA PRO A 123 7.40 -0.55 -13.73
C PRO A 123 8.63 -0.81 -12.86
N ASN A 124 8.49 -1.74 -11.92
CA ASN A 124 9.58 -2.30 -11.13
C ASN A 124 9.79 -3.77 -11.50
N ILE A 125 11.02 -4.26 -11.52
CA ILE A 125 11.32 -5.64 -11.89
C ILE A 125 12.21 -6.35 -10.87
N VAL A 126 12.07 -7.67 -10.81
CA VAL A 126 12.90 -8.59 -10.03
C VAL A 126 13.04 -9.93 -10.76
N GLN A 127 14.21 -10.56 -10.71
CA GLN A 127 14.38 -11.92 -11.21
C GLN A 127 13.95 -12.94 -10.14
N LEU A 128 13.17 -13.91 -10.56
CA LEU A 128 12.72 -15.06 -9.77
C LEU A 128 13.80 -16.15 -9.78
N GLY A 129 13.76 -17.08 -8.83
CA GLY A 129 14.73 -18.17 -8.72
C GLY A 129 14.72 -19.16 -9.89
N ASN A 130 13.67 -19.17 -10.71
CA ASN A 130 13.61 -19.96 -11.94
C ASN A 130 14.20 -19.24 -13.18
N GLY A 131 14.74 -18.03 -13.02
CA GLY A 131 15.31 -17.23 -14.10
C GLY A 131 14.34 -16.23 -14.75
N ASN A 132 13.02 -16.40 -14.57
CA ASN A 132 12.01 -15.48 -15.10
C ASN A 132 12.12 -14.11 -14.41
N ILE A 133 11.67 -13.06 -15.09
CA ILE A 133 11.60 -11.70 -14.52
C ILE A 133 10.14 -11.32 -14.28
N LEU A 134 9.81 -10.99 -13.03
CA LEU A 134 8.52 -10.41 -12.66
C LEU A 134 8.59 -8.88 -12.77
N MET A 135 7.61 -8.30 -13.44
CA MET A 135 7.35 -6.86 -13.48
C MET A 135 6.10 -6.52 -12.66
N LEU A 136 6.15 -5.46 -11.86
CA LEU A 136 4.98 -4.81 -11.26
C LEU A 136 4.85 -3.37 -11.76
N CYS A 137 3.69 -3.06 -12.32
CA CYS A 137 3.32 -1.76 -12.86
C CYS A 137 2.33 -1.04 -11.95
N ARG A 138 2.52 0.27 -11.78
CA ARG A 138 1.51 1.16 -11.23
C ARG A 138 0.35 1.25 -12.22
N THR A 139 -0.87 1.13 -11.73
CA THR A 139 -2.10 1.37 -12.50
C THR A 139 -3.14 2.09 -11.66
N GLN A 140 -4.17 2.62 -12.32
CA GLN A 140 -5.36 3.18 -11.69
C GLN A 140 -6.50 2.16 -11.46
N ASN A 141 -6.27 0.87 -11.72
CA ASN A 141 -7.30 -0.17 -11.60
C ASN A 141 -7.50 -0.66 -10.15
N GLY A 142 -6.96 0.04 -9.16
CA GLY A 142 -6.98 -0.37 -7.75
C GLY A 142 -5.97 -1.46 -7.39
N PHE A 143 -5.25 -2.04 -8.37
CA PHE A 143 -4.20 -3.04 -8.18
C PHE A 143 -2.92 -2.69 -8.92
N LEU A 144 -1.78 -3.14 -8.41
CA LEU A 144 -0.58 -3.26 -9.23
C LEU A 144 -0.83 -4.30 -10.31
N PHE A 145 -0.39 -4.03 -11.54
CA PHE A 145 -0.45 -5.02 -12.62
C PHE A 145 0.88 -5.76 -12.71
N GLN A 146 0.83 -7.05 -12.99
CA GLN A 146 1.99 -7.90 -13.16
C GLN A 146 2.13 -8.42 -14.58
N SER A 147 3.36 -8.63 -15.00
CA SER A 147 3.73 -9.29 -16.25
C SER A 147 5.05 -10.03 -16.05
N VAL A 148 5.24 -11.14 -16.75
CA VAL A 148 6.40 -12.02 -16.61
C VAL A 148 7.15 -12.09 -17.94
N SER A 149 8.48 -12.10 -17.86
CA SER A 149 9.36 -12.43 -18.98
C SER A 149 10.08 -13.74 -18.69
N GLU A 150 10.06 -14.65 -19.66
CA GLU A 150 10.74 -15.96 -19.63
C GLU A 150 12.05 -15.94 -20.43
N ASP A 151 12.37 -14.82 -21.06
CA ASP A 151 13.50 -14.60 -21.98
C ASP A 151 14.36 -13.40 -21.55
N GLU A 152 14.49 -13.19 -20.25
CA GLU A 152 15.29 -12.14 -19.61
C GLU A 152 15.01 -10.71 -20.13
N GLY A 153 13.74 -10.41 -20.40
CA GLY A 153 13.24 -9.07 -20.73
C GLY A 153 13.19 -8.77 -22.23
N GLU A 154 13.28 -9.77 -23.11
CA GLU A 154 13.09 -9.61 -24.56
C GLU A 154 11.61 -9.48 -24.92
N THR A 155 10.77 -10.31 -24.29
CA THR A 155 9.32 -10.26 -24.38
C THR A 155 8.68 -10.35 -23.00
N TRP A 156 7.43 -9.90 -22.92
CA TRP A 156 6.63 -9.85 -21.71
C TRP A 156 5.24 -10.40 -21.98
N SER A 157 4.70 -11.16 -21.00
CA SER A 157 3.32 -11.63 -21.00
C SER A 157 2.31 -10.49 -20.93
N GLU A 158 1.04 -10.79 -21.15
CA GLU A 158 -0.06 -9.84 -20.89
C GLU A 158 -0.01 -9.30 -19.45
N GLY A 159 -0.34 -8.02 -19.29
CA GLY A 159 -0.46 -7.37 -18.00
C GLY A 159 -1.77 -7.73 -17.31
N VAL A 160 -1.69 -8.39 -16.16
CA VAL A 160 -2.86 -8.81 -15.38
C VAL A 160 -2.83 -8.20 -13.98
N ALA A 161 -3.99 -8.08 -13.32
CA ALA A 161 -4.03 -7.60 -11.93
C ALA A 161 -3.28 -8.57 -11.00
N SER A 162 -2.49 -8.02 -10.07
CA SER A 162 -1.85 -8.78 -8.99
C SER A 162 -2.69 -8.74 -7.71
N VAL A 163 -2.22 -9.41 -6.66
CA VAL A 163 -2.85 -9.40 -5.32
C VAL A 163 -2.66 -8.09 -4.54
N PHE A 164 -1.90 -7.12 -5.08
CA PHE A 164 -1.52 -5.91 -4.35
C PHE A 164 -2.44 -4.74 -4.66
N HIS A 165 -3.29 -4.37 -3.70
CA HIS A 165 -4.08 -3.14 -3.81
C HIS A 165 -3.19 -1.90 -3.83
N THR A 166 -3.59 -0.87 -4.57
CA THR A 166 -2.88 0.40 -4.64
C THR A 166 -3.78 1.53 -5.12
N SER A 167 -3.69 2.69 -4.46
CA SER A 167 -4.29 3.95 -4.89
C SER A 167 -3.42 4.63 -5.96
N ASN A 168 -3.19 3.95 -7.09
CA ASN A 168 -2.37 4.43 -8.20
C ASN A 168 -0.97 4.89 -7.74
N SER A 169 -0.27 4.08 -6.94
CA SER A 169 1.10 4.32 -6.45
C SER A 169 2.08 3.25 -6.95
N PRO A 170 3.36 3.58 -7.22
CA PRO A 170 4.32 2.60 -7.70
C PRO A 170 4.90 1.74 -6.57
N ALA A 171 5.21 0.49 -6.92
CA ALA A 171 5.89 -0.44 -6.03
C ALA A 171 7.41 -0.35 -6.13
N ASN A 172 8.08 -0.98 -5.17
CA ASN A 172 9.49 -1.35 -5.25
C ASN A 172 9.63 -2.84 -4.91
N LEU A 173 10.37 -3.57 -5.75
CA LEU A 173 10.76 -4.95 -5.53
C LEU A 173 12.25 -5.01 -5.19
N LEU A 174 12.59 -5.85 -4.22
CA LEU A 174 13.95 -6.14 -3.79
C LEU A 174 14.12 -7.65 -3.65
N LYS A 175 15.04 -8.24 -4.42
CA LYS A 175 15.55 -9.59 -4.18
C LYS A 175 16.56 -9.52 -3.05
N LEU A 176 16.36 -10.30 -1.99
CA LEU A 176 17.33 -10.47 -0.91
C LEU A 176 18.40 -11.49 -1.35
N PRO A 177 19.61 -11.45 -0.77
CA PRO A 177 20.67 -12.40 -1.13
C PRO A 177 20.35 -13.87 -0.88
N ASP A 178 19.34 -14.15 -0.04
CA ASP A 178 18.86 -15.51 0.26
C ASP A 178 17.69 -15.95 -0.63
N GLY A 179 17.41 -15.23 -1.71
CA GLY A 179 16.38 -15.58 -2.69
C GLY A 179 14.98 -15.04 -2.37
N ARG A 180 14.74 -14.57 -1.15
CA ARG A 180 13.45 -13.95 -0.79
C ARG A 180 13.20 -12.67 -1.57
N ILE A 181 11.93 -12.33 -1.77
CA ILE A 181 11.52 -11.08 -2.45
C ILE A 181 10.74 -10.22 -1.47
N ALA A 182 11.17 -8.98 -1.28
CA ALA A 182 10.40 -7.97 -0.56
C ALA A 182 9.73 -7.02 -1.56
N VAL A 183 8.46 -6.70 -1.31
CA VAL A 183 7.71 -5.68 -2.05
C VAL A 183 7.27 -4.56 -1.11
N THR A 184 7.46 -3.32 -1.53
CA THR A 184 7.07 -2.12 -0.78
C THR A 184 6.17 -1.24 -1.65
N TRP A 185 4.99 -0.87 -1.16
CA TRP A 185 3.98 -0.10 -1.90
C TRP A 185 2.96 0.54 -0.94
N CYS A 186 2.06 1.38 -1.43
CA CYS A 186 0.92 1.86 -0.62
C CYS A 186 -0.26 0.89 -0.78
N ASN A 187 -0.53 0.03 0.21
CA ASN A 187 -1.65 -0.91 0.19
C ASN A 187 -2.94 -0.19 0.61
N THR A 188 -3.44 0.68 -0.26
CA THR A 188 -4.56 1.58 0.03
C THR A 188 -5.60 1.53 -1.08
N GLY A 189 -6.87 1.71 -0.70
CA GLY A 189 -8.00 1.74 -1.62
C GLY A 189 -8.45 3.17 -1.89
N ASP A 190 -8.75 3.47 -3.15
CA ASP A 190 -9.37 4.74 -3.52
C ASP A 190 -10.84 4.77 -3.08
N PRO A 191 -11.32 5.87 -2.47
CA PRO A 191 -12.73 6.01 -2.11
C PRO A 191 -13.63 6.06 -3.37
N ASP A 192 -14.91 5.70 -3.23
CA ASP A 192 -15.87 5.90 -4.32
C ASP A 192 -16.04 7.40 -4.58
N ILE A 193 -15.98 7.77 -5.85
CA ILE A 193 -16.19 9.14 -6.28
C ILE A 193 -17.59 9.66 -5.97
N LYS A 194 -18.61 8.80 -5.97
CA LYS A 194 -19.97 9.17 -5.59
C LYS A 194 -20.04 9.64 -4.14
N THR A 195 -19.19 9.06 -3.30
CA THR A 195 -19.09 9.41 -1.89
C THR A 195 -18.21 10.65 -1.71
N PHE A 196 -17.02 10.69 -2.31
CA PHE A 196 -15.99 11.70 -2.03
C PHE A 196 -15.93 12.88 -3.01
N GLY A 197 -16.65 12.83 -4.12
CA GLY A 197 -16.70 13.86 -5.17
C GLY A 197 -15.45 13.97 -6.04
N LYS A 198 -14.36 13.28 -5.68
CA LYS A 198 -13.12 13.19 -6.46
C LYS A 198 -12.26 12.02 -5.99
N ILE A 199 -11.35 11.56 -6.85
CA ILE A 199 -10.33 10.58 -6.45
C ILE A 199 -9.24 11.29 -5.66
N TYR A 200 -9.11 10.93 -4.39
CA TYR A 200 -7.98 11.30 -3.55
C TYR A 200 -7.09 10.07 -3.41
N THR A 201 -5.95 10.05 -4.11
CA THR A 201 -5.01 8.92 -4.03
C THR A 201 -4.47 8.83 -2.61
N HIS A 202 -5.03 7.88 -1.86
CA HIS A 202 -4.88 7.73 -0.42
C HIS A 202 -3.51 7.14 -0.06
N ARG A 203 -2.47 7.97 -0.11
CA ARG A 203 -1.08 7.55 0.11
C ARG A 203 -0.56 7.86 1.51
N ASP A 204 -1.36 7.61 2.53
CA ASP A 204 -1.01 7.98 3.92
C ASP A 204 -0.08 6.97 4.60
N VAL A 205 -0.05 5.76 4.06
CA VAL A 205 0.63 4.61 4.63
C VAL A 205 1.41 3.87 3.56
N LEU A 206 2.55 3.31 3.96
CA LEU A 206 3.41 2.48 3.15
C LEU A 206 3.51 1.11 3.79
N HIS A 207 3.44 0.08 2.98
CA HIS A 207 3.43 -1.32 3.38
C HIS A 207 4.64 -2.06 2.87
N MET A 208 4.97 -3.15 3.55
CA MET A 208 5.90 -4.15 3.05
C MET A 208 5.36 -5.56 3.24
N ALA A 209 5.64 -6.41 2.27
CA ALA A 209 5.42 -7.85 2.33
C ALA A 209 6.67 -8.58 1.84
N ILE A 210 6.81 -9.84 2.23
CA ILE A 210 7.93 -10.71 1.85
C ILE A 210 7.43 -12.06 1.35
N SER A 211 8.06 -12.56 0.30
CA SER A 211 7.82 -13.88 -0.26
C SER A 211 9.09 -14.73 -0.18
N GLU A 212 8.90 -16.03 0.07
CA GLU A 212 9.95 -17.05 0.13
C GLU A 212 9.91 -18.01 -1.06
N ASP A 213 8.89 -17.88 -1.92
CA ASP A 213 8.51 -18.82 -2.98
C ASP A 213 8.29 -18.10 -4.32
N ASP A 214 9.12 -17.09 -4.59
CA ASP A 214 9.14 -16.32 -5.84
C ASP A 214 7.82 -15.60 -6.17
N GLY A 215 7.14 -15.12 -5.14
CA GLY A 215 5.96 -14.28 -5.26
C GLY A 215 4.64 -15.03 -5.36
N GLN A 216 4.65 -16.36 -5.16
CA GLN A 216 3.43 -17.17 -5.11
C GLN A 216 2.63 -16.90 -3.83
N THR A 217 3.31 -16.84 -2.69
CA THR A 217 2.71 -16.47 -1.40
C THR A 217 3.49 -15.33 -0.74
N TRP A 218 2.79 -14.60 0.12
CA TRP A 218 3.32 -13.39 0.75
C TRP A 218 2.97 -13.37 2.23
N LYS A 219 3.92 -12.93 3.05
CA LYS A 219 3.73 -12.64 4.48
C LYS A 219 3.89 -11.14 4.72
N GLY A 220 3.31 -10.64 5.81
CA GLY A 220 3.46 -9.25 6.21
C GLY A 220 2.24 -8.40 5.84
N PHE A 221 2.31 -7.67 4.72
CA PHE A 221 1.38 -6.55 4.41
C PHE A 221 1.28 -5.56 5.58
N ARG A 222 2.44 -5.24 6.15
CA ARG A 222 2.50 -4.43 7.36
C ARG A 222 2.82 -2.98 7.05
N GLU A 223 2.15 -2.06 7.74
CA GLU A 223 2.47 -0.64 7.71
C GLU A 223 3.88 -0.40 8.26
N ILE A 224 4.83 -0.14 7.36
CA ILE A 224 6.20 0.21 7.72
C ILE A 224 6.38 1.72 7.93
N PHE A 225 5.48 2.53 7.39
CA PHE A 225 5.50 3.97 7.55
C PHE A 225 4.11 4.56 7.42
N ARG A 226 3.83 5.57 8.24
CA ARG A 226 2.62 6.37 8.20
C ARG A 226 3.04 7.82 8.22
N ILE A 227 2.42 8.65 7.39
CA ILE A 227 2.75 10.08 7.41
C ILE A 227 2.36 10.69 8.77
N PRO A 228 3.20 11.56 9.37
CA PRO A 228 2.90 12.19 10.65
C PRO A 228 1.59 13.00 10.62
N THR A 229 1.31 13.66 9.49
CA THR A 229 0.12 14.50 9.28
C THR A 229 -1.15 13.72 8.99
N ARG A 230 -1.16 12.38 9.04
CA ARG A 230 -2.31 11.58 8.58
C ARG A 230 -3.62 11.95 9.29
N ASN A 231 -3.59 12.35 10.56
CA ASN A 231 -4.80 12.66 11.32
C ASN A 231 -5.25 14.12 11.19
N ASP A 232 -4.34 15.04 10.87
CA ASP A 232 -4.63 16.46 10.67
C ASP A 232 -3.82 17.02 9.49
N GLN A 233 -4.54 17.42 8.45
CA GLN A 233 -3.98 18.01 7.23
C GLN A 233 -4.58 19.40 6.94
N ASN A 234 -5.23 20.03 7.91
CA ASN A 234 -5.93 21.30 7.69
C ASN A 234 -4.97 22.47 7.36
N ASN A 235 -3.73 22.40 7.83
CA ASN A 235 -2.70 23.41 7.56
C ASN A 235 -1.89 23.16 6.28
N PHE A 236 -2.20 22.11 5.52
CA PHE A 236 -1.49 21.73 4.31
C PHE A 236 -1.93 22.60 3.13
N LYS A 237 -1.04 23.46 2.61
CA LYS A 237 -1.43 24.54 1.69
C LYS A 237 -1.53 24.08 0.23
N ARG A 238 -0.70 23.13 -0.24
CA ARG A 238 -0.81 22.52 -1.59
C ARG A 238 0.17 21.35 -1.79
N GLY A 239 -0.14 20.42 -2.71
CA GLY A 239 0.78 19.37 -3.15
C GLY A 239 0.43 17.95 -2.68
N ASP A 240 1.33 17.00 -2.96
CA ASP A 240 1.23 15.63 -2.44
C ASP A 240 1.57 15.65 -0.95
N SER A 241 0.76 15.00 -0.10
CA SER A 241 1.09 14.80 1.33
C SER A 241 1.52 13.37 1.63
N GLY A 242 1.37 12.47 0.66
CA GLY A 242 1.52 11.05 0.89
C GLY A 242 2.96 10.56 0.90
N CYS A 243 3.15 9.41 1.52
CA CYS A 243 4.32 8.57 1.32
C CYS A 243 4.16 7.76 0.03
N SER A 244 5.18 7.73 -0.82
CA SER A 244 5.15 7.00 -2.09
C SER A 244 6.55 6.95 -2.67
N TYR A 245 6.72 6.21 -3.78
CA TYR A 245 8.00 6.01 -4.45
C TYR A 245 9.06 5.39 -3.54
N PRO A 246 8.76 4.27 -2.88
CA PRO A 246 9.74 3.56 -2.09
C PRO A 246 10.95 3.18 -2.96
N ASN A 247 12.13 3.20 -2.39
CA ASN A 247 13.33 2.57 -2.92
C ASN A 247 14.02 1.85 -1.75
N THR A 248 14.35 0.58 -1.95
CA THR A 248 14.97 -0.24 -0.92
C THR A 248 16.30 -0.82 -1.36
N ALA A 249 17.16 -1.09 -0.38
CA ALA A 249 18.38 -1.85 -0.53
C ALA A 249 18.59 -2.77 0.66
N TYR A 250 19.30 -3.88 0.45
CA TYR A 250 19.67 -4.80 1.54
C TYR A 250 21.03 -4.42 2.11
N THR A 251 21.14 -4.33 3.43
CA THR A 251 22.34 -3.89 4.13
C THR A 251 23.14 -5.08 4.67
N ARG A 252 24.44 -4.87 4.90
CA ARG A 252 25.39 -5.93 5.36
C ARG A 252 24.99 -6.61 6.68
N ASP A 253 24.33 -5.89 7.58
CA ASP A 253 23.75 -6.38 8.84
C ASP A 253 22.34 -6.98 8.68
N LYS A 254 21.98 -7.39 7.45
CA LYS A 254 20.79 -8.17 7.14
C LYS A 254 19.46 -7.43 7.39
N LYS A 255 19.43 -6.12 7.10
CA LYS A 255 18.23 -5.28 7.16
C LYS A 255 17.89 -4.72 5.78
N ILE A 256 16.68 -4.21 5.63
CA ILE A 256 16.27 -3.46 4.45
C ILE A 256 16.32 -1.99 4.82
N ILE A 257 17.15 -1.19 4.15
CA ILE A 257 17.02 0.27 4.21
C ILE A 257 15.99 0.70 3.18
N LEU A 258 15.11 1.60 3.56
CA LEU A 258 14.08 2.18 2.72
C LEU A 258 14.20 3.69 2.71
N VAL A 259 14.09 4.27 1.52
CA VAL A 259 13.89 5.70 1.28
C VAL A 259 12.56 5.88 0.57
N THR A 260 11.73 6.82 1.03
CA THR A 260 10.42 7.09 0.43
C THR A 260 10.12 8.59 0.42
N GLY A 261 9.18 8.99 -0.42
CA GLY A 261 8.44 10.25 -0.29
C GLY A 261 8.47 11.18 -1.49
N GLN A 262 7.30 11.79 -1.76
CA GLN A 262 7.16 13.02 -2.54
C GLN A 262 6.59 14.16 -1.70
N GLY A 263 5.75 13.86 -0.71
CA GLY A 263 5.03 14.87 0.07
C GLY A 263 5.80 15.45 1.24
N GLU A 264 6.71 16.38 0.97
CA GLU A 264 7.53 17.07 1.97
C GLU A 264 6.69 17.73 3.08
N GLU A 265 5.69 18.53 2.70
CA GLU A 265 4.79 19.21 3.65
C GLU A 265 3.94 18.24 4.49
N GLY A 266 3.67 17.02 3.99
CA GLY A 266 2.91 16.00 4.71
C GLY A 266 3.76 15.15 5.65
N GLY A 267 5.09 15.32 5.62
CA GLY A 267 6.04 14.41 6.26
C GLY A 267 6.16 13.06 5.54
N GLY A 268 5.79 13.00 4.26
CA GLY A 268 5.84 11.78 3.44
C GLY A 268 7.24 11.34 3.04
N ARG A 269 8.28 12.15 3.31
CA ARG A 269 9.69 11.81 3.11
C ARG A 269 10.28 11.18 4.36
N ALA A 270 10.79 9.97 4.22
CA ALA A 270 11.42 9.25 5.32
C ALA A 270 12.54 8.33 4.82
N MET A 271 13.49 8.06 5.72
CA MET A 271 14.50 7.03 5.56
C MET A 271 14.60 6.25 6.87
N PHE A 272 14.46 4.94 6.80
CA PHE A 272 14.53 4.06 7.96
C PHE A 272 14.92 2.64 7.55
N ARG A 273 15.11 1.77 8.55
CA ARG A 273 15.60 0.41 8.36
C ARG A 273 14.61 -0.58 8.94
N VAL A 274 14.28 -1.62 8.18
CA VAL A 274 13.31 -2.66 8.55
C VAL A 274 14.03 -3.99 8.66
N SER A 275 13.73 -4.74 9.72
CA SER A 275 14.18 -6.12 9.85
C SER A 275 13.24 -7.03 9.06
N PRO A 276 13.71 -7.86 8.12
CA PRO A 276 12.84 -8.81 7.42
C PRO A 276 12.06 -9.71 8.39
N LYS A 277 12.65 -10.09 9.53
CA LYS A 277 12.00 -10.87 10.59
C LYS A 277 10.68 -10.27 11.10
N TRP A 278 10.57 -8.93 11.09
CA TRP A 278 9.36 -8.24 11.52
C TRP A 278 8.17 -8.57 10.62
N LEU A 279 8.38 -8.82 9.32
CA LEU A 279 7.31 -9.19 8.39
C LEU A 279 6.71 -10.58 8.64
N TYR A 280 7.36 -11.40 9.48
CA TYR A 280 6.92 -12.75 9.86
C TYR A 280 6.19 -12.80 11.20
N GLU A 281 6.08 -11.67 11.92
CA GLU A 281 5.26 -11.64 13.11
C GLU A 281 3.79 -11.91 12.72
N THR A 282 3.07 -12.65 13.56
CA THR A 282 1.72 -13.12 13.28
C THR A 282 0.68 -12.51 14.22
N GLY A 283 0.99 -11.37 14.83
CA GLY A 283 0.08 -10.78 15.79
C GLY A 283 0.27 -9.29 16.01
N MET A 284 -0.78 -8.69 16.53
CA MET A 284 -0.86 -7.29 16.90
C MET A 284 -1.63 -7.19 18.22
N LYS A 285 -1.22 -6.29 19.11
CA LYS A 285 -1.98 -5.93 20.30
C LYS A 285 -1.86 -4.42 20.52
N ASP A 286 -2.91 -3.84 21.07
CA ASP A 286 -2.93 -2.44 21.50
C ASP A 286 -3.90 -2.31 22.68
N ASP A 287 -3.47 -1.63 23.74
CA ASP A 287 -4.27 -1.26 24.91
C ASP A 287 -4.30 0.26 25.12
N PHE A 288 -3.89 1.01 24.08
CA PHE A 288 -3.90 2.46 23.98
C PHE A 288 -3.09 3.23 25.04
N GLY A 289 -2.30 2.54 25.87
CA GLY A 289 -1.43 3.19 26.86
C GLY A 289 -0.37 4.10 26.22
N ASP A 290 0.11 3.73 25.03
CA ASP A 290 1.06 4.52 24.22
C ASP A 290 0.37 5.57 23.30
N GLY A 291 -0.94 5.76 23.43
CA GLY A 291 -1.71 6.65 22.57
C GLY A 291 -2.06 6.06 21.18
N LEU A 292 -2.35 6.93 20.22
CA LEU A 292 -2.90 6.56 18.89
C LEU A 292 -1.86 6.66 17.75
N GLU A 293 -0.56 6.67 18.06
CA GLU A 293 0.52 6.70 17.05
C GLU A 293 0.38 5.55 16.04
N LYS A 294 -0.10 4.41 16.52
CA LYS A 294 -0.27 3.18 15.76
C LYS A 294 -1.53 3.15 14.88
N TRP A 295 -2.38 4.16 14.98
CA TRP A 295 -3.70 4.20 14.34
C TRP A 295 -3.83 5.38 13.37
N SER A 296 -4.70 5.21 12.38
CA SER A 296 -5.26 6.31 11.59
C SER A 296 -6.63 6.64 12.17
N CYS A 297 -6.76 7.84 12.76
CA CYS A 297 -7.91 8.27 13.57
C CYS A 297 -8.35 9.67 13.13
N TYR A 298 -8.99 9.76 11.97
CA TYR A 298 -9.49 11.02 11.44
C TYR A 298 -10.89 10.91 10.86
N THR A 299 -11.55 12.06 10.81
CA THR A 299 -12.82 12.26 10.14
C THR A 299 -12.75 13.44 9.16
N PHE A 300 -13.83 13.66 8.42
CA PHE A 300 -13.95 14.70 7.41
C PHE A 300 -15.12 15.63 7.73
N ALA A 301 -14.88 16.94 7.67
CA ALA A 301 -15.95 17.94 7.77
C ALA A 301 -16.67 18.17 6.43
N LYS A 302 -15.94 18.12 5.32
CA LYS A 302 -16.46 18.31 3.96
C LYS A 302 -15.76 17.38 2.98
N LEU A 303 -16.52 16.79 2.06
CA LEU A 303 -16.00 16.01 0.93
C LEU A 303 -15.89 16.90 -0.33
N GLY A 304 -15.15 16.47 -1.36
CA GLY A 304 -15.07 17.15 -2.66
C GLY A 304 -13.86 18.07 -2.91
N GLN A 305 -13.11 18.49 -1.88
CA GLN A 305 -11.79 19.14 -2.00
C GLN A 305 -10.72 18.28 -1.30
N LYS A 306 -9.41 18.64 -1.30
CA LYS A 306 -8.42 17.79 -0.58
C LYS A 306 -8.89 17.85 0.86
N PRO A 307 -9.46 16.76 1.40
CA PRO A 307 -10.38 16.92 2.49
C PRO A 307 -9.56 17.33 3.71
N GLY A 308 -9.93 18.47 4.29
CA GLY A 308 -9.45 18.83 5.61
C GLY A 308 -9.78 17.67 6.55
N ARG A 309 -8.77 17.21 7.28
CA ARG A 309 -8.89 16.10 8.21
C ARG A 309 -8.99 16.68 9.60
N ASN A 310 -10.02 16.26 10.31
CA ASN A 310 -10.11 16.51 11.73
C ASN A 310 -9.70 15.23 12.45
N VAL A 311 -9.07 15.38 13.61
CA VAL A 311 -8.92 14.26 14.54
C VAL A 311 -10.32 13.68 14.78
N GLY A 312 -10.45 12.37 14.60
CA GLY A 312 -11.74 11.67 14.74
C GLY A 312 -11.96 11.28 16.20
N PRO A 313 -11.78 9.99 16.53
CA PRO A 313 -12.07 9.49 17.86
C PRO A 313 -11.15 10.08 18.92
N GLU A 314 -11.69 10.15 20.14
CA GLU A 314 -10.95 10.59 21.33
C GLU A 314 -10.31 9.42 22.06
N LEU A 315 -9.25 9.75 22.80
CA LEU A 315 -8.62 8.85 23.74
C LEU A 315 -8.88 9.37 25.16
N LEU A 316 -9.67 8.64 25.93
CA LEU A 316 -10.11 9.03 27.27
C LEU A 316 -9.32 8.27 28.33
N ASP A 317 -9.04 8.92 29.46
CA ASP A 317 -8.46 8.25 30.63
C ASP A 317 -9.51 7.39 31.33
N ASP A 318 -9.17 6.14 31.62
CA ASP A 318 -10.01 5.21 32.38
C ASP A 318 -9.11 4.29 33.23
N PRO A 319 -9.09 4.47 34.57
CA PRO A 319 -8.28 3.65 35.46
C PRO A 319 -8.63 2.15 35.46
N SER A 320 -9.83 1.78 34.97
CA SER A 320 -10.25 0.39 34.83
C SER A 320 -9.78 -0.26 33.53
N ALA A 321 -9.30 0.54 32.57
CA ALA A 321 -8.77 0.08 31.30
C ALA A 321 -7.36 -0.46 31.44
N LYS A 322 -7.00 -1.42 30.58
CA LYS A 322 -5.75 -2.16 30.64
C LYS A 322 -4.51 -1.28 30.48
N GLY A 323 -4.56 -0.33 29.54
CA GLY A 323 -3.51 0.67 29.33
C GLY A 323 -3.78 2.00 30.04
N GLY A 324 -4.82 2.07 30.89
CA GLY A 324 -5.27 3.30 31.55
C GLY A 324 -6.02 4.28 30.61
N LYS A 325 -6.26 3.90 29.36
CA LYS A 325 -6.94 4.71 28.35
C LYS A 325 -7.90 3.86 27.51
N VAL A 326 -8.95 4.49 27.00
CA VAL A 326 -9.93 3.87 26.09
C VAL A 326 -10.12 4.72 24.84
N LEU A 327 -10.21 4.05 23.68
CA LEU A 327 -10.57 4.68 22.42
C LEU A 327 -12.09 4.85 22.36
N HIS A 328 -12.58 6.07 22.17
CA HIS A 328 -14.00 6.39 22.06
C HIS A 328 -14.37 6.74 20.62
N ILE A 329 -15.09 5.83 19.95
CA ILE A 329 -15.63 6.02 18.60
C ILE A 329 -17.06 6.55 18.72
N ARG A 330 -17.33 7.74 18.19
CA ARG A 330 -18.64 8.38 18.31
C ARG A 330 -18.95 9.29 17.10
N LYS A 331 -19.98 10.12 17.22
CA LYS A 331 -20.23 11.24 16.30
C LYS A 331 -20.60 12.47 17.12
N ALA A 332 -19.58 13.19 17.56
CA ALA A 332 -19.72 14.36 18.42
C ALA A 332 -20.32 15.59 17.71
N VAL A 333 -20.06 15.72 16.40
CA VAL A 333 -20.43 16.90 15.61
C VAL A 333 -21.33 16.46 14.45
N PRO A 334 -22.59 16.92 14.37
CA PRO A 334 -23.54 16.52 13.33
C PRO A 334 -23.05 16.75 11.89
N GLU A 335 -22.33 17.84 11.69
CA GLU A 335 -21.89 18.36 10.39
C GLU A 335 -20.68 17.60 9.82
N VAL A 336 -19.91 16.89 10.65
CA VAL A 336 -18.75 16.08 10.22
C VAL A 336 -19.13 14.61 10.15
N PHE A 337 -18.40 13.81 9.37
CA PHE A 337 -18.62 12.36 9.35
C PHE A 337 -18.40 11.76 10.74
N GLY A 338 -19.06 10.63 11.05
CA GLY A 338 -18.80 9.90 12.28
C GLY A 338 -17.32 9.51 12.42
N ASP A 339 -16.87 9.28 13.65
CA ASP A 339 -15.49 8.89 13.91
C ASP A 339 -15.15 7.57 13.24
N GLY A 340 -13.87 7.43 12.92
CA GLY A 340 -13.32 6.17 12.47
C GLY A 340 -11.89 5.97 12.95
N ALA A 341 -11.53 4.71 13.16
CA ALA A 341 -10.20 4.27 13.52
C ALA A 341 -9.80 3.06 12.66
N VAL A 342 -8.58 3.08 12.12
CA VAL A 342 -8.03 1.98 11.31
C VAL A 342 -6.67 1.57 11.84
N ARG A 343 -6.47 0.25 11.95
CA ARG A 343 -5.23 -0.36 12.44
C ARG A 343 -4.82 -1.54 11.58
N ASN A 344 -3.60 -1.49 11.08
CA ASN A 344 -2.96 -2.63 10.44
C ASN A 344 -2.51 -3.69 11.44
N PHE A 345 -2.61 -4.96 11.04
CA PHE A 345 -2.00 -6.12 11.67
C PHE A 345 -1.35 -7.01 10.59
N PRO A 346 -0.47 -7.96 10.96
CA PRO A 346 0.13 -8.87 9.98
C PRO A 346 -0.92 -9.69 9.25
N MET A 347 -0.88 -9.71 7.92
CA MET A 347 -1.88 -10.40 7.10
C MET A 347 -1.99 -11.89 7.44
N GLY A 348 -3.22 -12.40 7.47
CA GLY A 348 -3.50 -13.83 7.56
C GLY A 348 -4.74 -14.25 6.77
N ARG A 349 -4.71 -15.49 6.29
CA ARG A 349 -5.87 -16.12 5.64
C ARG A 349 -6.79 -16.78 6.67
N LYS A 350 -6.24 -17.15 7.83
CA LYS A 350 -6.99 -17.51 9.03
C LYS A 350 -6.55 -16.60 10.18
N GLY A 351 -7.41 -16.43 11.17
CA GLY A 351 -7.02 -15.67 12.34
C GLY A 351 -8.11 -15.45 13.36
N GLU A 352 -7.71 -14.80 14.45
CA GLU A 352 -8.56 -14.45 15.58
C GLU A 352 -8.30 -12.99 15.96
N MET A 353 -9.36 -12.18 15.94
CA MET A 353 -9.37 -10.87 16.58
C MET A 353 -10.19 -10.96 17.87
N LYS A 354 -9.62 -10.49 18.97
CA LYS A 354 -10.34 -10.21 20.22
C LYS A 354 -10.33 -8.71 20.48
N ILE A 355 -11.48 -8.16 20.81
CA ILE A 355 -11.65 -6.76 21.18
C ILE A 355 -12.47 -6.69 22.48
N ARG A 356 -11.96 -5.96 23.47
CA ARG A 356 -12.73 -5.62 24.67
C ARG A 356 -13.36 -4.26 24.47
N LEU A 357 -14.68 -4.23 24.44
CA LEU A 357 -15.46 -3.05 24.09
C LEU A 357 -16.63 -2.84 25.05
N LYS A 358 -17.19 -1.63 25.04
CA LYS A 358 -18.39 -1.25 25.78
C LYS A 358 -19.27 -0.37 24.89
N ILE A 359 -20.50 -0.81 24.64
CA ILE A 359 -21.48 -0.05 23.86
C ILE A 359 -22.27 0.82 24.83
N LEU A 360 -22.13 2.13 24.72
CA LEU A 360 -22.81 3.04 25.64
C LEU A 360 -24.32 3.12 25.33
N PRO A 361 -25.19 3.20 26.35
CA PRO A 361 -26.62 3.39 26.13
C PRO A 361 -26.89 4.61 25.23
N GLY A 362 -27.73 4.42 24.21
CA GLY A 362 -28.03 5.47 23.22
C GLY A 362 -27.09 5.51 22.01
N SER A 363 -26.10 4.63 21.92
CA SER A 363 -25.24 4.51 20.72
C SER A 363 -26.07 4.24 19.46
N GLN A 364 -25.70 4.91 18.36
CA GLN A 364 -26.28 4.70 17.04
C GLN A 364 -25.57 3.60 16.23
N GLY A 365 -24.68 2.82 16.88
CA GLY A 365 -23.95 1.71 16.28
C GLY A 365 -22.57 2.08 15.77
N THR A 366 -21.72 1.07 15.64
CA THR A 366 -20.37 1.15 15.11
C THR A 366 -20.11 -0.11 14.29
N SER A 367 -19.63 0.04 13.05
CA SER A 367 -19.14 -1.10 12.29
C SER A 367 -17.76 -1.50 12.78
N ILE A 368 -17.59 -2.80 12.98
CA ILE A 368 -16.34 -3.48 13.30
C ILE A 368 -16.02 -4.36 12.09
N SER A 369 -15.13 -3.87 11.23
CA SER A 369 -14.88 -4.44 9.91
C SER A 369 -13.46 -4.98 9.79
N LEU A 370 -13.32 -6.11 9.10
CA LEU A 370 -12.04 -6.73 8.77
C LEU A 370 -11.77 -6.58 7.27
N THR A 371 -10.68 -5.89 6.92
CA THR A 371 -10.29 -5.57 5.53
C THR A 371 -8.85 -6.01 5.21
N ASP A 372 -8.46 -6.00 3.94
CA ASP A 372 -7.15 -6.48 3.44
C ASP A 372 -6.23 -5.33 3.01
N HIS A 373 -6.76 -4.11 2.95
CA HIS A 373 -6.02 -2.89 2.65
C HIS A 373 -6.55 -1.69 3.45
N HIS A 374 -5.75 -0.63 3.48
CA HIS A 374 -6.09 0.59 4.20
C HIS A 374 -7.18 1.36 3.46
N ARG A 375 -8.23 1.74 4.20
CA ARG A 375 -9.32 2.63 3.77
C ARG A 375 -9.37 3.84 4.68
N HIS A 376 -9.99 4.94 4.25
CA HIS A 376 -10.14 6.09 5.14
C HIS A 376 -10.96 5.65 6.36
N PRO A 377 -10.62 6.07 7.59
CA PRO A 377 -11.24 5.51 8.79
C PRO A 377 -12.76 5.66 8.85
N ASN A 378 -13.30 6.74 8.30
CA ASN A 378 -14.72 7.07 8.28
C ASN A 378 -15.43 6.88 6.92
N ASP A 379 -14.75 6.31 5.91
CA ASP A 379 -15.31 6.02 4.58
C ASP A 379 -16.38 4.90 4.59
N PRO A 380 -17.67 5.19 4.32
CA PRO A 380 -18.70 4.15 4.31
C PRO A 380 -18.48 3.08 3.23
N ASP A 381 -17.74 3.36 2.14
CA ASP A 381 -17.45 2.38 1.09
C ASP A 381 -16.39 1.35 1.52
N GLY A 382 -15.60 1.68 2.54
CA GLY A 382 -14.67 0.74 3.16
C GLY A 382 -15.38 -0.46 3.80
N ASP A 383 -16.62 -0.31 4.26
CA ASP A 383 -17.39 -1.44 4.82
C ASP A 383 -17.98 -2.33 3.72
N LYS A 384 -18.36 -1.73 2.58
CA LYS A 384 -18.87 -2.48 1.40
C LYS A 384 -17.82 -3.38 0.75
N THR A 385 -16.54 -3.12 1.03
CA THR A 385 -15.39 -3.86 0.51
C THR A 385 -14.71 -4.71 1.58
N ALA A 386 -15.29 -4.77 2.80
CA ALA A 386 -14.76 -5.59 3.87
C ALA A 386 -15.10 -7.07 3.64
N MET A 387 -14.23 -7.95 4.15
CA MET A 387 -14.50 -9.39 4.12
C MET A 387 -15.59 -9.74 5.14
N PHE A 388 -15.57 -9.05 6.28
CA PHE A 388 -16.52 -9.24 7.37
C PHE A 388 -16.82 -7.91 8.05
N THR A 389 -18.10 -7.63 8.31
CA THR A 389 -18.55 -6.44 9.03
C THR A 389 -19.56 -6.82 10.11
N LEU A 390 -19.24 -6.51 11.37
CA LEU A 390 -20.17 -6.66 12.50
C LEU A 390 -20.71 -5.29 12.92
N ASP A 391 -22.03 -5.10 12.91
CA ASP A 391 -22.67 -3.92 13.52
C ASP A 391 -22.75 -4.13 15.04
N SER A 392 -22.20 -3.19 15.81
CA SER A 392 -22.22 -3.24 17.26
C SER A 392 -23.63 -3.31 17.86
N LYS A 393 -24.69 -2.89 17.15
CA LYS A 393 -26.09 -3.06 17.59
C LYS A 393 -26.51 -4.51 17.76
N SER A 394 -25.83 -5.45 17.09
CA SER A 394 -26.08 -6.88 17.24
C SER A 394 -25.49 -7.48 18.52
N ILE A 395 -24.63 -6.73 19.24
CA ILE A 395 -24.01 -7.17 20.49
C ILE A 395 -24.91 -6.76 21.67
N PRO A 396 -25.43 -7.70 22.47
CA PRO A 396 -26.30 -7.39 23.60
C PRO A 396 -25.53 -6.85 24.81
N GLY A 397 -26.13 -5.87 25.50
CA GLY A 397 -25.64 -5.36 26.78
C GLY A 397 -24.79 -4.09 26.66
N HIS A 398 -24.55 -3.47 27.82
CA HIS A 398 -23.86 -2.18 27.92
C HIS A 398 -22.66 -2.21 28.86
N GLU A 399 -22.26 -3.40 29.32
CA GLU A 399 -21.08 -3.59 30.15
C GLU A 399 -19.84 -3.82 29.29
N TRP A 400 -18.66 -3.80 29.91
CA TRP A 400 -17.44 -4.21 29.24
C TRP A 400 -17.53 -5.69 28.86
N GLN A 401 -17.32 -5.98 27.58
CA GLN A 401 -17.46 -7.31 27.00
C GLN A 401 -16.34 -7.62 26.02
N ILE A 402 -16.02 -8.90 25.85
CA ILE A 402 -15.06 -9.40 24.86
C ILE A 402 -15.82 -9.98 23.67
N VAL A 403 -15.59 -9.37 22.50
CA VAL A 403 -16.01 -9.90 21.21
C VAL A 403 -14.81 -10.56 20.54
N THR A 404 -14.99 -11.79 20.08
CA THR A 404 -13.98 -12.54 19.32
C THR A 404 -14.50 -12.82 17.91
N MET A 405 -13.78 -12.41 16.88
CA MET A 405 -14.03 -12.77 15.48
C MET A 405 -12.97 -13.75 15.02
N LYS A 406 -13.37 -14.98 14.67
CA LYS A 406 -12.48 -16.04 14.14
C LYS A 406 -12.79 -16.27 12.68
N TRP A 407 -11.88 -15.90 11.79
CA TRP A 407 -12.08 -16.07 10.36
C TRP A 407 -11.24 -17.20 9.78
N ASP A 408 -11.80 -17.83 8.76
CA ASP A 408 -11.12 -18.75 7.86
C ASP A 408 -11.60 -18.45 6.43
N LEU A 409 -10.71 -17.90 5.61
CA LEU A 409 -11.03 -17.55 4.22
C LEU A 409 -11.15 -18.77 3.31
N GLU A 410 -10.64 -19.94 3.71
CA GLU A 410 -10.78 -21.18 2.95
C GLU A 410 -12.20 -21.74 3.06
N SER A 411 -12.80 -21.63 4.24
CA SER A 411 -14.21 -22.00 4.48
C SER A 411 -15.17 -20.82 4.35
N GLU A 412 -14.69 -19.67 3.88
CA GLU A 412 -15.44 -18.43 3.68
C GLU A 412 -16.29 -18.01 4.89
N SER A 413 -15.78 -18.20 6.11
CA SER A 413 -16.56 -18.05 7.34
C SER A 413 -15.87 -17.22 8.41
N CYS A 414 -16.65 -16.50 9.21
CA CYS A 414 -16.21 -15.81 10.41
C CYS A 414 -17.18 -16.04 11.57
N LYS A 415 -16.73 -16.82 12.56
CA LYS A 415 -17.49 -17.08 13.79
C LYS A 415 -17.25 -15.98 14.80
N VAL A 416 -18.33 -15.35 15.25
CA VAL A 416 -18.32 -14.27 16.22
C VAL A 416 -18.77 -14.80 17.57
N TYR A 417 -17.97 -14.58 18.61
CA TYR A 417 -18.25 -14.98 19.98
C TYR A 417 -18.35 -13.75 20.89
N LEU A 418 -19.28 -13.79 21.84
CA LEU A 418 -19.40 -12.87 22.95
C LEU A 418 -19.15 -13.63 24.25
N GLU A 419 -18.13 -13.26 25.02
CA GLU A 419 -17.74 -13.96 26.25
C GLU A 419 -17.65 -15.49 26.05
N ASP A 420 -16.96 -15.89 24.99
CA ASP A 420 -16.75 -17.28 24.53
C ASP A 420 -18.02 -18.05 24.10
N LYS A 421 -19.19 -17.42 24.08
CA LYS A 421 -20.42 -17.99 23.50
C LYS A 421 -20.60 -17.54 22.06
N LEU A 422 -20.94 -18.46 21.16
CA LEU A 422 -21.21 -18.14 19.76
C LEU A 422 -22.39 -17.15 19.69
N LEU A 423 -22.16 -15.99 19.10
CA LEU A 423 -23.16 -14.95 18.88
C LEU A 423 -23.75 -15.07 17.46
N THR A 424 -22.89 -15.20 16.45
CA THR A 424 -23.29 -15.35 15.05
C THR A 424 -22.18 -16.01 14.23
N ASP A 425 -22.52 -16.51 13.05
CA ASP A 425 -21.61 -17.02 12.03
C ASP A 425 -21.86 -16.23 10.74
N MET A 426 -20.82 -15.62 10.18
CA MET A 426 -20.91 -14.72 9.02
C MET A 426 -20.17 -15.34 7.84
N ASN A 427 -20.77 -15.26 6.66
CA ASN A 427 -20.08 -15.61 5.42
C ASN A 427 -19.21 -14.43 4.96
N THR A 428 -18.17 -14.74 4.18
CA THR A 428 -17.36 -13.70 3.54
C THR A 428 -18.20 -12.87 2.58
N GLU A 429 -18.16 -11.54 2.71
CA GLU A 429 -18.89 -10.62 1.82
C GLU A 429 -18.11 -10.28 0.54
N ASN A 430 -16.77 -10.24 0.63
CA ASN A 430 -15.89 -9.89 -0.48
C ASN A 430 -14.66 -10.81 -0.51
N GLU A 431 -14.21 -11.21 -1.70
CA GLU A 431 -13.01 -12.02 -1.86
C GLU A 431 -11.72 -11.21 -1.64
N THR A 432 -10.66 -11.89 -1.17
CA THR A 432 -9.31 -11.31 -1.12
C THR A 432 -8.26 -12.30 -1.64
N GLY A 433 -7.40 -11.80 -2.55
CA GLY A 433 -6.32 -12.59 -3.13
C GLY A 433 -5.14 -12.83 -2.19
N SER A 434 -5.00 -12.05 -1.11
CA SER A 434 -3.90 -12.18 -0.16
C SER A 434 -4.38 -12.71 1.20
N GLY A 435 -5.13 -11.89 1.93
CA GLY A 435 -5.70 -12.18 3.23
C GLY A 435 -6.02 -10.90 3.99
N ILE A 436 -6.60 -11.02 5.18
CA ILE A 436 -7.06 -9.87 5.98
C ILE A 436 -5.87 -9.26 6.72
N SER A 437 -5.74 -7.93 6.72
CA SER A 437 -4.61 -7.20 7.34
C SER A 437 -5.00 -5.92 8.08
N TYR A 438 -6.30 -5.65 8.22
CA TYR A 438 -6.80 -4.42 8.84
C TYR A 438 -8.03 -4.64 9.70
N LEU A 439 -8.04 -3.96 10.85
CA LEU A 439 -9.23 -3.69 11.65
C LEU A 439 -9.67 -2.26 11.39
N ARG A 440 -10.97 -2.10 11.20
CA ARG A 440 -11.61 -0.82 10.99
C ARG A 440 -12.82 -0.67 11.91
N LEU A 441 -12.87 0.43 12.63
CA LEU A 441 -13.97 0.83 13.50
C LEU A 441 -14.56 2.11 12.95
N ARG A 442 -15.87 2.17 12.70
CA ARG A 442 -16.51 3.37 12.16
C ARG A 442 -17.88 3.59 12.77
N SER A 443 -18.16 4.81 13.24
CA SER A 443 -19.50 5.18 13.70
C SER A 443 -20.53 5.03 12.56
N LEU A 444 -21.67 4.42 12.89
CA LEU A 444 -22.81 4.25 11.99
C LEU A 444 -23.85 5.37 12.11
N ALA A 445 -23.58 6.36 12.96
CA ALA A 445 -24.48 7.49 13.16
C ALA A 445 -24.70 8.25 11.84
N GLU A 446 -25.97 8.51 11.54
CA GLU A 446 -26.38 9.10 10.26
C GLU A 446 -25.84 10.52 10.05
N LYS A 447 -25.82 10.95 8.78
CA LYS A 447 -25.44 12.32 8.45
C LYS A 447 -26.43 13.30 9.10
N GLY A 448 -25.91 14.30 9.83
CA GLY A 448 -26.71 15.28 10.54
C GLY A 448 -27.25 14.84 11.92
N SER A 449 -26.98 13.60 12.35
CA SER A 449 -27.31 13.15 13.71
C SER A 449 -26.18 13.44 14.70
N LYS A 450 -26.44 13.33 16.00
CA LYS A 450 -25.39 13.34 17.04
C LYS A 450 -25.42 12.03 17.80
N ASP A 451 -24.27 11.41 18.00
CA ASP A 451 -24.09 10.22 18.84
C ASP A 451 -22.90 10.46 19.76
N ASP A 452 -23.14 11.04 20.94
CA ASP A 452 -22.09 11.25 21.95
C ASP A 452 -21.75 9.95 22.70
N ALA A 453 -22.67 8.97 22.67
CA ALA A 453 -22.53 7.72 23.39
C ALA A 453 -21.56 6.78 22.68
N GLY A 454 -21.84 6.39 21.44
CA GLY A 454 -20.91 5.59 20.64
C GLY A 454 -20.41 4.29 21.28
N LEU A 455 -19.18 3.91 20.94
CA LEU A 455 -18.50 2.70 21.38
C LEU A 455 -17.15 3.05 22.05
N MET A 456 -16.88 2.46 23.20
CA MET A 456 -15.56 2.49 23.85
C MET A 456 -14.81 1.19 23.63
N VAL A 457 -13.49 1.28 23.40
CA VAL A 457 -12.59 0.14 23.22
C VAL A 457 -11.43 0.24 24.21
N ASP A 458 -11.22 -0.81 24.99
CA ASP A 458 -10.15 -0.91 25.99
C ASP A 458 -8.88 -1.52 25.37
N TRP A 459 -9.01 -2.65 24.68
CA TRP A 459 -7.88 -3.24 23.97
C TRP A 459 -8.32 -4.08 22.78
N VAL A 460 -7.38 -4.25 21.85
CA VAL A 460 -7.50 -5.13 20.69
C VAL A 460 -6.31 -6.08 20.67
N LYS A 461 -6.56 -7.33 20.30
CA LYS A 461 -5.54 -8.33 20.01
C LYS A 461 -5.92 -9.09 18.76
N VAL A 462 -4.98 -9.22 17.83
CA VAL A 462 -5.13 -10.01 16.60
C VAL A 462 -4.02 -11.04 16.53
N ARG A 463 -4.36 -12.24 16.10
CA ARG A 463 -3.42 -13.29 15.68
C ARG A 463 -3.82 -13.83 14.32
N THR A 464 -2.83 -14.13 13.50
CA THR A 464 -3.00 -14.56 12.12
C THR A 464 -2.19 -15.80 11.81
N GLU A 465 -2.65 -16.57 10.84
CA GLU A 465 -2.01 -17.77 10.30
C GLU A 465 -1.90 -17.71 8.78
#